data_AF-H0X821-F1
#
_entry.id   AF-H0X821-F1
#
_cell.length_a   1.000
_cell.length_b   1.000
_cell.length_c   1.000
_cell.angle_alpha   90.00
_cell.angle_beta   90.00
_cell.angle_gamma   90.00
#
_symmetry.space_group_name_H-M   'P 1'
#
loop_
_entity.id
_entity.type
_entity.pdbx_description
1 polymer ?
#
loop_
_entity_poly.entity_id
_entity_poly.type
_entity_poly.pdbx_seq_one_letter_code
_entity_poly.pdbx_strand_id
1 'polypeptide(L)'
;MAEGAVSPRDSSWEITEEYHIHEDVGFALPTPLEKLPDKYNAWMDIAKRLPDLIKTDQLRAEVEKLPMLSIDDLQGHKSQRLARLALGYITMAYVWNKGDGDVCKLLPRNIAVPYCELSEKLGLPPILVYADCVLANWKRKDPNGPMTYENMDILFSFPGGDCGKGFFLVSLLVEIAAASAIKVIPTIFRAVKCQDQDALKKGLNEIASSLKEAKTVFGQIHEYVDPNLFFNVLRIYLSGLSWKGNPQLSEGLLYEGVWDTPKKFAGGSAGQSSVFQCFDVLLGIQHEAGKESAAEILREMRTYMPPAHQAFLGSLESGPSVREFVQSQGDADLRKAYDECVAAMVNLRSYHLGIVSKYIMEPARQQQGPGNKSEEPSENKGTGGTDIMKFLRTVKNTTQKFRLKDG
;
A
#
# COMPACT_ATOMS: atom_id res chain seq x y z
N MET A 1 17.34 49.06 -11.90
CA MET A 1 16.10 48.50 -11.31
C MET A 1 16.19 47.00 -11.49
N ALA A 2 15.99 46.27 -10.40
CA ALA A 2 16.53 44.92 -10.17
C ALA A 2 15.85 43.84 -11.04
N GLU A 3 16.69 43.01 -11.66
CA GLU A 3 16.32 41.67 -12.12
C GLU A 3 16.21 40.76 -10.89
N GLY A 4 15.00 40.28 -10.61
CA GLY A 4 14.73 39.34 -9.53
C GLY A 4 15.24 37.96 -9.91
N ALA A 5 16.41 37.59 -9.38
CA ALA A 5 16.89 36.22 -9.38
C ALA A 5 15.92 35.34 -8.56
N VAL A 6 15.28 34.38 -9.23
CA VAL A 6 14.52 33.32 -8.55
C VAL A 6 15.53 32.40 -7.87
N SER A 7 15.44 32.32 -6.54
CA SER A 7 16.28 31.50 -5.68
C SER A 7 16.12 30.00 -6.03
N PRO A 8 17.20 29.20 -6.17
CA PRO A 8 17.13 27.77 -6.47
C PRO A 8 16.52 26.90 -5.36
N ARG A 9 16.12 27.51 -4.24
CA ARG A 9 15.54 26.81 -3.07
C ARG A 9 14.02 26.70 -3.08
N ASP A 10 13.32 27.39 -3.99
CA ASP A 10 11.85 27.46 -3.93
C ASP A 10 11.10 26.38 -4.72
N SER A 11 11.76 25.57 -5.57
CA SER A 11 11.04 24.61 -6.41
C SER A 11 11.03 23.15 -5.90
N SER A 12 11.67 22.86 -4.76
CA SER A 12 11.71 21.50 -4.20
C SER A 12 10.65 21.23 -3.14
N TRP A 13 10.09 22.30 -2.53
CA TRP A 13 9.13 22.19 -1.44
C TRP A 13 7.67 22.10 -1.91
N GLU A 14 7.38 22.44 -3.17
CA GLU A 14 6.02 22.41 -3.72
C GLU A 14 5.42 20.99 -3.84
N ILE A 15 6.27 19.95 -3.99
CA ILE A 15 5.81 18.54 -4.11
C ILE A 15 5.35 17.96 -2.77
N THR A 16 5.90 18.40 -1.65
CA THR A 16 5.65 17.77 -0.35
C THR A 16 4.28 18.14 0.20
N GLU A 17 3.86 19.39 0.05
CA GLU A 17 2.56 19.87 0.52
C GLU A 17 1.41 19.52 -0.44
N GLU A 18 1.57 19.70 -1.76
CA GLU A 18 0.51 19.41 -2.74
C GLU A 18 0.18 17.91 -2.80
N TYR A 19 1.20 17.05 -2.81
CA TYR A 19 1.04 15.62 -2.98
C TYR A 19 1.04 14.83 -1.66
N HIS A 20 1.12 15.53 -0.52
CA HIS A 20 1.24 14.93 0.82
C HIS A 20 2.40 13.93 0.95
N ILE A 21 3.53 14.21 0.29
CA ILE A 21 4.73 13.39 0.36
C ILE A 21 5.64 14.00 1.42
N HIS A 22 5.77 13.33 2.56
CA HIS A 22 6.65 13.81 3.61
C HIS A 22 8.11 13.51 3.27
N GLU A 23 8.98 14.42 3.68
CA GLU A 23 10.41 14.28 3.46
C GLU A 23 10.94 12.94 4.03
N ASP A 24 10.79 12.70 5.32
CA ASP A 24 11.43 11.53 5.96
C ASP A 24 10.71 10.19 5.77
N VAL A 25 9.43 10.20 5.40
CA VAL A 25 8.60 8.99 5.40
C VAL A 25 7.86 8.76 4.07
N GLY A 26 8.13 9.59 3.06
CA GLY A 26 7.56 9.47 1.72
C GLY A 26 6.03 9.57 1.75
N PHE A 27 5.37 8.55 1.22
CA PHE A 27 3.90 8.49 1.17
C PHE A 27 3.25 8.14 2.52
N ALA A 28 4.03 7.75 3.54
CA ALA A 28 3.46 7.47 4.86
C ALA A 28 2.93 8.74 5.52
N LEU A 29 1.85 8.63 6.29
CA LEU A 29 1.29 9.75 7.02
C LEU A 29 2.28 10.14 8.14
N PRO A 30 2.87 11.35 8.14
CA PRO A 30 3.84 11.72 9.17
C PRO A 30 3.15 11.90 10.52
N THR A 31 3.68 11.25 11.55
CA THR A 31 3.17 11.30 12.94
C THR A 31 1.64 11.10 12.99
N PRO A 32 1.14 9.88 12.69
CA PRO A 32 -0.28 9.55 12.79
C PRO A 32 -0.80 9.85 14.19
N LEU A 33 -2.07 10.23 14.29
CA LEU A 33 -2.72 10.39 15.59
C LEU A 33 -2.97 9.02 16.22
N GLU A 34 -2.90 8.95 17.55
CA GLU A 34 -3.20 7.73 18.31
C GLU A 34 -4.58 7.76 18.99
N LYS A 35 -5.19 8.94 19.04
CA LYS A 35 -6.48 9.19 19.72
C LYS A 35 -7.36 10.08 18.85
N LEU A 36 -8.65 9.75 18.83
CA LEU A 36 -9.70 10.61 18.33
C LEU A 36 -10.30 11.43 19.50
N PRO A 37 -11.08 12.49 19.21
CA PRO A 37 -11.90 13.15 20.22
C PRO A 37 -12.80 12.17 20.99
N ASP A 38 -13.12 12.48 22.25
CA ASP A 38 -13.82 11.56 23.16
C ASP A 38 -15.16 11.03 22.62
N LYS A 39 -15.83 11.82 21.79
CA LYS A 39 -17.06 11.42 21.08
C LYS A 39 -16.90 10.10 20.30
N TYR A 40 -15.69 9.80 19.85
CA TYR A 40 -15.36 8.62 19.04
C TYR A 40 -14.70 7.49 19.85
N ASN A 41 -14.68 7.58 21.19
CA ASN A 41 -14.08 6.54 22.05
C ASN A 41 -14.68 5.16 21.79
N ALA A 42 -15.98 5.08 21.49
CA ALA A 42 -16.65 3.81 21.18
C ALA A 42 -16.05 3.09 19.95
N TRP A 43 -15.66 3.83 18.90
CA TRP A 43 -14.95 3.24 17.75
C TRP A 43 -13.53 2.81 18.15
N MET A 44 -12.82 3.68 18.88
CA MET A 44 -11.44 3.43 19.26
C MET A 44 -11.30 2.22 20.19
N ASP A 45 -12.24 2.04 21.12
CA ASP A 45 -12.23 0.93 22.09
C ASP A 45 -12.44 -0.41 21.41
N ILE A 46 -13.38 -0.50 20.45
CA ILE A 46 -13.57 -1.72 19.65
C ILE A 46 -12.32 -1.98 18.81
N ALA A 47 -11.82 -0.98 18.07
CA ALA A 47 -10.66 -1.14 17.19
C ALA A 47 -9.39 -1.61 17.93
N LYS A 48 -9.17 -1.13 19.17
CA LYS A 48 -8.03 -1.55 20.01
C LYS A 48 -8.19 -2.96 20.59
N ARG A 49 -9.42 -3.43 20.80
CA ARG A 49 -9.73 -4.71 21.44
C ARG A 49 -10.16 -5.79 20.46
N LEU A 50 -10.00 -5.59 19.15
CA LEU A 50 -10.44 -6.55 18.14
C LEU A 50 -9.96 -7.98 18.39
N PRO A 51 -8.68 -8.25 18.71
CA PRO A 51 -8.24 -9.62 18.98
C PRO A 51 -9.00 -10.30 20.12
N ASP A 52 -9.25 -9.56 21.21
CA ASP A 52 -9.96 -10.08 22.38
C ASP A 52 -11.46 -10.25 22.10
N LEU A 53 -12.08 -9.29 21.42
CA LEU A 53 -13.51 -9.33 21.07
C LEU A 53 -13.83 -10.45 20.08
N ILE A 54 -12.94 -10.75 19.14
CA ILE A 54 -13.09 -11.89 18.22
C ILE A 54 -12.91 -13.20 19.00
N LYS A 55 -11.87 -13.29 19.84
CA LYS A 55 -11.58 -14.49 20.65
C LYS A 55 -12.73 -14.84 21.61
N THR A 56 -13.40 -13.83 22.16
CA THR A 56 -14.52 -13.99 23.11
C THR A 56 -15.90 -13.99 22.44
N ASP A 57 -15.95 -13.90 21.11
CA ASP A 57 -17.18 -13.88 20.30
C ASP A 57 -18.14 -12.73 20.64
N GLN A 58 -17.58 -11.60 21.07
CA GLN A 58 -18.34 -10.40 21.47
C GLN A 58 -18.35 -9.33 20.37
N LEU A 59 -17.47 -9.42 19.38
CA LEU A 59 -17.24 -8.36 18.40
C LEU A 59 -18.54 -7.87 17.72
N ARG A 60 -19.31 -8.77 17.09
CA ARG A 60 -20.49 -8.37 16.32
C ARG A 60 -21.55 -7.73 17.20
N ALA A 61 -21.79 -8.30 18.39
CA ALA A 61 -22.73 -7.75 19.36
C ALA A 61 -22.32 -6.36 19.85
N GLU A 62 -21.02 -6.10 20.06
CA GLU A 62 -20.53 -4.77 20.45
C GLU A 62 -20.65 -3.76 19.30
N VAL A 63 -20.37 -4.17 18.06
CA VAL A 63 -20.54 -3.32 16.87
C VAL A 63 -22.01 -2.95 16.64
N GLU A 64 -22.93 -3.89 16.79
CA GLU A 64 -24.37 -3.67 16.59
C GLU A 64 -24.98 -2.75 17.66
N LYS A 65 -24.40 -2.71 18.87
CA LYS A 65 -24.82 -1.79 19.94
C LYS A 65 -24.31 -0.35 19.75
N LEU A 66 -23.36 -0.11 18.84
CA LEU A 66 -22.79 1.22 18.68
C LEU A 66 -23.85 2.24 18.26
N PRO A 67 -23.85 3.44 18.85
CA PRO A 67 -24.60 4.55 18.28
C PRO A 67 -23.99 4.94 16.93
N MET A 68 -24.83 5.41 16.01
CA MET A 68 -24.33 6.02 14.78
C MET A 68 -23.72 7.39 15.12
N LEU A 69 -22.41 7.54 14.90
CA LEU A 69 -21.67 8.77 15.19
C LEU A 69 -21.45 9.57 13.90
N SER A 70 -21.77 10.87 13.90
CA SER A 70 -21.46 11.77 12.78
C SER A 70 -19.93 12.03 12.67
N ILE A 71 -19.46 12.21 11.44
CA ILE A 71 -18.06 12.50 11.11
C ILE A 71 -17.69 13.99 11.19
N ASP A 72 -18.64 14.87 11.52
CA ASP A 72 -18.47 16.33 11.43
C ASP A 72 -17.41 16.86 12.39
N ASP A 73 -17.22 16.21 13.55
CA ASP A 73 -16.23 16.60 14.55
C ASP A 73 -14.82 16.03 14.27
N LEU A 74 -14.63 15.29 13.16
CA LEU A 74 -13.31 14.83 12.71
C LEU A 74 -12.57 15.96 11.99
N GLN A 75 -11.98 16.84 12.79
CA GLN A 75 -11.23 17.99 12.31
C GLN A 75 -9.81 17.60 11.84
N GLY A 76 -9.49 17.99 10.60
CA GLY A 76 -8.17 17.78 10.01
C GLY A 76 -7.92 16.37 9.45
N HIS A 77 -6.99 16.30 8.51
CA HIS A 77 -6.71 15.08 7.74
C HIS A 77 -6.25 13.91 8.62
N LYS A 78 -5.42 14.15 9.65
CA LYS A 78 -4.93 13.08 10.54
C LYS A 78 -6.05 12.44 11.37
N SER A 79 -7.01 13.24 11.86
CA SER A 79 -8.17 12.71 12.59
C SER A 79 -9.05 11.87 11.68
N GLN A 80 -9.27 12.33 10.45
CA GLN A 80 -10.03 11.61 9.45
C GLN A 80 -9.36 10.29 9.06
N ARG A 81 -8.03 10.28 8.88
CA ARG A 81 -7.26 9.07 8.58
C ARG A 81 -7.27 8.05 9.73
N LEU A 82 -7.15 8.50 10.98
CA LEU A 82 -7.27 7.62 12.15
C LEU A 82 -8.68 7.01 12.29
N ALA A 83 -9.72 7.81 12.10
CA ALA A 83 -11.09 7.34 12.13
C ALA A 83 -11.37 6.32 11.01
N ARG A 84 -10.89 6.61 9.80
CA ARG A 84 -10.99 5.68 8.66
C ARG A 84 -10.25 4.37 8.95
N LEU A 85 -9.05 4.45 9.52
CA LEU A 85 -8.28 3.28 9.95
C LEU A 85 -9.07 2.44 10.97
N ALA A 86 -9.63 3.05 12.01
CA ALA A 86 -10.42 2.36 13.03
C ALA A 86 -11.66 1.68 12.41
N LEU A 87 -12.44 2.41 11.60
CA LEU A 87 -13.64 1.90 10.91
C LEU A 87 -13.30 0.78 9.92
N GLY A 88 -12.18 0.89 9.20
CA GLY A 88 -11.70 -0.16 8.31
C GLY A 88 -11.34 -1.44 9.05
N TYR A 89 -10.65 -1.34 10.19
CA TYR A 89 -10.34 -2.48 11.06
C TYR A 89 -11.61 -3.14 11.62
N ILE A 90 -12.55 -2.33 12.14
CA ILE A 90 -13.85 -2.82 12.62
C ILE A 90 -14.61 -3.53 11.50
N THR A 91 -14.66 -2.93 10.31
CA THR A 91 -15.37 -3.50 9.14
C THR A 91 -14.80 -4.86 8.75
N MET A 92 -13.47 -4.96 8.60
CA MET A 92 -12.82 -6.23 8.26
C MET A 92 -13.07 -7.30 9.33
N ALA A 93 -12.94 -6.92 10.61
CA ALA A 93 -13.17 -7.83 11.71
C ALA A 93 -14.65 -8.27 11.80
N TYR A 94 -15.61 -7.37 11.57
CA TYR A 94 -17.04 -7.68 11.63
C TYR A 94 -17.45 -8.67 10.52
N VAL A 95 -16.96 -8.42 9.30
CA VAL A 95 -17.24 -9.24 8.12
C VAL A 95 -16.63 -10.64 8.26
N TRP A 96 -15.34 -10.73 8.58
CA TRP A 96 -14.62 -12.00 8.62
C TRP A 96 -14.68 -12.73 9.96
N ASN A 97 -15.05 -12.03 11.04
CA ASN A 97 -15.14 -12.54 12.41
C ASN A 97 -13.92 -13.38 12.83
N LYS A 98 -14.10 -14.67 13.13
CA LYS A 98 -13.02 -15.59 13.54
C LYS A 98 -12.19 -16.11 12.37
N GLY A 99 -12.62 -15.87 11.14
CA GLY A 99 -11.99 -16.44 9.93
C GLY A 99 -12.30 -17.91 9.70
N ASP A 100 -13.36 -18.43 10.31
CA ASP A 100 -13.80 -19.84 10.22
C ASP A 100 -14.87 -20.09 9.14
N GLY A 101 -15.15 -19.08 8.31
CA GLY A 101 -16.10 -19.16 7.20
C GLY A 101 -17.48 -18.55 7.48
N ASP A 102 -17.77 -18.19 8.74
CA ASP A 102 -18.97 -17.45 9.12
C ASP A 102 -18.83 -15.96 8.73
N VAL A 103 -19.16 -15.64 7.48
CA VAL A 103 -18.98 -14.31 6.88
C VAL A 103 -20.27 -13.51 6.91
N CYS A 104 -20.20 -12.27 7.43
CA CYS A 104 -21.33 -11.35 7.38
C CYS A 104 -21.39 -10.60 6.04
N LYS A 105 -22.56 -10.59 5.40
CA LYS A 105 -22.78 -9.97 4.07
C LYS A 105 -23.39 -8.57 4.13
N LEU A 106 -23.69 -8.08 5.32
CA LEU A 106 -24.27 -6.77 5.59
C LEU A 106 -23.41 -6.06 6.63
N LEU A 107 -22.99 -4.83 6.34
CA LEU A 107 -22.37 -3.95 7.32
C LEU A 107 -23.46 -3.08 7.96
N PRO A 108 -23.64 -3.14 9.29
CA PRO A 108 -24.68 -2.37 9.98
C PRO A 108 -24.55 -0.87 9.76
N ARG A 109 -25.69 -0.20 9.62
CA ARG A 109 -25.75 1.22 9.23
C ARG A 109 -25.01 2.17 10.16
N ASN A 110 -24.91 1.84 11.44
CA ASN A 110 -24.22 2.64 12.46
C ASN A 110 -22.70 2.74 12.21
N ILE A 111 -22.12 1.78 11.47
CA ILE A 111 -20.75 1.81 10.97
C ILE A 111 -20.71 2.15 9.48
N ALA A 112 -21.60 1.56 8.67
CA ALA A 112 -21.56 1.70 7.22
C ALA A 112 -21.71 3.15 6.75
N VAL A 113 -22.69 3.89 7.29
CA VAL A 113 -22.94 5.30 6.92
C VAL A 113 -21.72 6.19 7.19
N PRO A 114 -21.23 6.33 8.44
CA PRO A 114 -20.10 7.22 8.70
C PRO A 114 -18.82 6.74 8.00
N TYR A 115 -18.64 5.43 7.80
CA TYR A 115 -17.49 4.93 7.08
C TYR A 115 -17.53 5.31 5.60
N CYS A 116 -18.67 5.17 4.93
CA CYS A 116 -18.85 5.58 3.54
C CYS A 116 -18.71 7.10 3.35
N GLU A 117 -19.32 7.90 4.21
CA GLU A 117 -19.18 9.38 4.17
C GLU A 117 -17.73 9.81 4.34
N LEU A 118 -17.02 9.23 5.30
CA LEU A 118 -15.60 9.55 5.53
C LEU A 118 -14.72 9.07 4.37
N SER A 119 -15.06 7.93 3.79
CA SER A 119 -14.38 7.36 2.63
C SER A 119 -14.51 8.26 1.42
N GLU A 120 -15.72 8.72 1.12
CA GLU A 120 -15.99 9.69 0.05
C GLU A 120 -15.24 11.01 0.30
N LYS A 121 -15.30 11.55 1.51
CA LYS A 121 -14.59 12.78 1.90
C LYS A 121 -13.07 12.69 1.71
N LEU A 122 -12.49 11.50 1.90
CA LEU A 122 -11.05 11.24 1.72
C LEU A 122 -10.69 10.76 0.30
N GLY A 123 -11.68 10.57 -0.58
CA GLY A 123 -11.47 10.05 -1.93
C GLY A 123 -10.91 8.62 -1.95
N LEU A 124 -11.33 7.79 -0.99
CA LEU A 124 -10.91 6.38 -0.85
C LEU A 124 -12.15 5.47 -0.81
N PRO A 125 -12.05 4.19 -1.23
CA PRO A 125 -13.19 3.27 -1.15
C PRO A 125 -13.47 2.86 0.31
N PRO A 126 -14.71 2.50 0.71
CA PRO A 126 -15.05 2.11 2.08
C PRO A 126 -14.61 0.67 2.41
N ILE A 127 -13.31 0.43 2.26
CA ILE A 127 -12.63 -0.79 2.61
C ILE A 127 -11.24 -0.46 3.15
N LEU A 128 -10.71 -1.28 4.07
CA LEU A 128 -9.36 -1.08 4.60
C LEU A 128 -8.34 -1.21 3.48
N VAL A 129 -7.65 -0.11 3.16
CA VAL A 129 -6.60 -0.08 2.11
C VAL A 129 -5.20 -0.02 2.71
N TYR A 130 -4.18 -0.22 1.88
CA TYR A 130 -2.77 -0.09 2.25
C TYR A 130 -2.45 1.25 2.94
N ALA A 131 -3.05 2.35 2.44
CA ALA A 131 -2.87 3.66 3.05
C ALA A 131 -3.44 3.76 4.47
N ASP A 132 -4.40 2.92 4.84
CA ASP A 132 -4.89 2.85 6.20
C ASP A 132 -3.95 1.96 7.03
N CYS A 133 -3.88 0.66 6.71
CA CYS A 133 -3.26 -0.36 7.56
C CYS A 133 -1.73 -0.37 7.57
N VAL A 134 -1.07 0.37 6.67
CA VAL A 134 0.40 0.55 6.66
C VAL A 134 0.75 2.01 6.88
N LEU A 135 0.32 2.89 5.98
CA LEU A 135 0.80 4.28 5.95
C LEU A 135 0.31 5.14 7.13
N ALA A 136 -0.79 4.76 7.78
CA ALA A 136 -1.35 5.46 8.94
C ALA A 136 -1.39 4.62 10.23
N ASN A 137 -1.07 3.33 10.17
CA ASN A 137 -1.16 2.41 11.31
C ASN A 137 0.19 2.22 12.01
N TRP A 138 0.80 3.30 12.47
CA TRP A 138 2.09 3.23 13.15
C TRP A 138 2.29 4.34 14.17
N LYS A 139 3.19 4.09 15.11
CA LYS A 139 3.71 5.07 16.07
C LYS A 139 5.13 4.75 16.48
N ARG A 140 5.84 5.75 17.01
CA ARG A 140 7.11 5.55 17.72
C ARG A 140 6.85 5.27 19.19
N LYS A 141 7.63 4.38 19.79
CA LYS A 141 7.63 4.14 21.24
C LYS A 141 8.36 5.28 21.96
N ASP A 142 9.58 5.58 21.51
CA ASP A 142 10.29 6.81 21.84
C ASP A 142 10.19 7.78 20.65
N PRO A 143 9.47 8.91 20.79
CA PRO A 143 9.36 9.93 19.74
C PRO A 143 10.70 10.47 19.24
N ASN A 144 11.72 10.49 20.10
CA ASN A 144 13.06 10.99 19.79
C ASN A 144 13.99 9.89 19.24
N GLY A 145 13.57 8.64 19.30
CA GLY A 145 14.34 7.50 18.80
C GLY A 145 14.25 7.33 17.27
N PRO A 146 15.10 6.47 16.69
CA PRO A 146 15.10 6.20 15.25
C PRO A 146 13.84 5.44 14.80
N MET A 147 13.54 5.49 13.49
CA MET A 147 12.49 4.69 12.86
C MET A 147 12.99 3.26 12.60
N THR A 148 13.16 2.47 13.66
CA THR A 148 13.47 1.04 13.56
C THR A 148 12.29 0.20 14.04
N TYR A 149 12.24 -1.06 13.64
CA TYR A 149 11.19 -1.98 14.06
C TYR A 149 11.05 -2.03 15.60
N GLU A 150 12.17 -2.01 16.33
CA GLU A 150 12.22 -2.07 17.80
C GLU A 150 11.58 -0.84 18.44
N ASN A 151 11.77 0.34 17.84
CA ASN A 151 11.23 1.60 18.33
C ASN A 151 9.84 1.93 17.75
N MET A 152 9.24 1.03 16.97
CA MET A 152 7.95 1.25 16.34
C MET A 152 6.89 0.26 16.84
N ASP A 153 5.63 0.69 16.75
CA ASP A 153 4.47 -0.15 16.99
C ASP A 153 3.31 0.21 16.07
N ILE A 154 2.33 -0.69 15.96
CA ILE A 154 1.07 -0.45 15.24
C ILE A 154 -0.02 0.07 16.19
N LEU A 155 -1.03 0.74 15.63
CA LEU A 155 -2.15 1.29 16.41
C LEU A 155 -3.24 0.26 16.64
N PHE A 156 -3.57 -0.52 15.60
CA PHE A 156 -4.57 -1.58 15.65
C PHE A 156 -4.05 -2.88 15.03
N SER A 157 -4.53 -3.99 15.59
CA SER A 157 -4.12 -5.35 15.23
C SER A 157 -5.33 -6.24 15.00
N PHE A 158 -5.20 -7.16 14.04
CA PHE A 158 -6.07 -8.34 13.95
C PHE A 158 -5.51 -9.48 14.83
N PRO A 159 -6.26 -10.57 15.03
CA PRO A 159 -5.71 -11.80 15.61
C PRO A 159 -4.45 -12.28 14.89
N GLY A 160 -3.62 -13.06 15.60
CA GLY A 160 -2.36 -13.59 15.06
C GLY A 160 -1.09 -13.08 15.75
N GLY A 161 -1.21 -12.49 16.95
CA GLY A 161 -0.08 -11.99 17.73
C GLY A 161 0.71 -10.91 16.98
N ASP A 162 2.03 -10.95 17.09
CA ASP A 162 2.93 -9.95 16.47
C ASP A 162 3.10 -10.12 14.95
N CYS A 163 2.50 -11.15 14.33
CA CYS A 163 2.59 -11.35 12.88
C CYS A 163 2.02 -10.15 12.09
N GLY A 164 0.89 -9.59 12.56
CA GLY A 164 0.31 -8.38 11.97
C GLY A 164 1.24 -7.17 12.08
N LYS A 165 1.85 -6.97 13.26
CA LYS A 165 2.85 -5.94 13.50
C LYS A 165 4.06 -6.09 12.58
N GLY A 166 4.62 -7.29 12.49
CA GLY A 166 5.71 -7.64 11.58
C GLY A 166 5.39 -7.25 10.14
N PHE A 167 4.23 -7.68 9.65
CA PHE A 167 3.84 -7.46 8.26
C PHE A 167 3.65 -5.97 7.93
N PHE A 168 2.91 -5.23 8.76
CA PHE A 168 2.63 -3.81 8.50
C PHE A 168 3.85 -2.92 8.73
N LEU A 169 4.64 -3.14 9.79
CA LEU A 169 5.82 -2.32 10.06
C LEU A 169 6.95 -2.58 9.06
N VAL A 170 7.22 -3.83 8.66
CA VAL A 170 8.23 -4.07 7.61
C VAL A 170 7.78 -3.45 6.28
N SER A 171 6.49 -3.52 5.95
CA SER A 171 5.94 -2.83 4.76
C SER A 171 6.17 -1.31 4.84
N LEU A 172 5.93 -0.70 6.00
CA LEU A 172 6.19 0.71 6.23
C LEU A 172 7.68 1.07 6.18
N LEU A 173 8.56 0.23 6.73
CA LEU A 173 10.01 0.47 6.67
C LEU A 173 10.52 0.42 5.23
N VAL A 174 9.95 -0.43 4.37
CA VAL A 174 10.23 -0.43 2.93
C VAL A 174 9.78 0.88 2.27
N GLU A 175 8.60 1.42 2.62
CA GLU A 175 8.13 2.73 2.16
C GLU A 175 9.08 3.87 2.58
N ILE A 176 9.52 3.86 3.84
CA ILE A 176 10.44 4.86 4.40
C ILE A 176 11.81 4.76 3.73
N ALA A 177 12.33 3.55 3.49
CA ALA A 177 13.61 3.36 2.79
C ALA A 177 13.57 3.89 1.35
N ALA A 178 12.39 3.88 0.72
CA ALA A 178 12.17 4.45 -0.60
C ALA A 178 11.96 5.98 -0.60
N ALA A 179 11.72 6.61 0.56
CA ALA A 179 11.40 8.04 0.67
C ALA A 179 12.50 8.93 0.09
N SER A 180 13.78 8.60 0.34
CA SER A 180 14.92 9.36 -0.19
C SER A 180 14.93 9.40 -1.73
N ALA A 181 14.54 8.31 -2.39
CA ALA A 181 14.46 8.25 -3.84
C ALA A 181 13.29 9.10 -4.39
N ILE A 182 12.18 9.19 -3.66
CA ILE A 182 11.04 10.03 -4.07
C ILE A 182 11.41 11.51 -4.06
N LYS A 183 12.18 11.97 -3.05
CA LYS A 183 12.65 13.37 -2.96
C LYS A 183 13.45 13.83 -4.18
N VAL A 184 14.12 12.89 -4.85
CA VAL A 184 15.05 13.18 -5.95
C VAL A 184 14.35 13.34 -7.30
N ILE A 185 13.11 12.85 -7.43
CA ILE A 185 12.30 12.91 -8.65
C ILE A 185 12.22 14.33 -9.26
N PRO A 186 11.87 15.40 -8.52
CA PRO A 186 11.88 16.75 -9.08
C PRO A 186 13.24 17.18 -9.63
N THR A 187 14.33 16.79 -8.96
CA THR A 187 15.69 17.09 -9.44
C THR A 187 15.98 16.36 -10.74
N ILE A 188 15.54 15.12 -10.89
CA ILE A 188 15.65 14.34 -12.14
C ILE A 188 14.88 15.02 -13.28
N PHE A 189 13.64 15.42 -13.06
CA PHE A 189 12.88 16.09 -14.12
C PHE A 189 13.45 17.45 -14.50
N ARG A 190 13.95 18.23 -13.54
CA ARG A 190 14.68 19.46 -13.83
C ARG A 190 15.94 19.17 -14.63
N ALA A 191 16.70 18.14 -14.27
CA ALA A 191 17.90 17.74 -14.98
C ALA A 191 17.61 17.36 -16.43
N VAL A 192 16.54 16.60 -16.69
CA VAL A 192 16.10 16.29 -18.06
C VAL A 192 15.72 17.56 -18.83
N LYS A 193 14.94 18.47 -18.24
CA LYS A 193 14.54 19.73 -18.89
C LYS A 193 15.72 20.65 -19.20
N CYS A 194 16.70 20.73 -18.30
CA CYS A 194 17.88 21.57 -18.44
C CYS A 194 19.04 20.88 -19.18
N GLN A 195 18.85 19.63 -19.63
CA GLN A 195 19.88 18.79 -20.24
C GLN A 195 21.13 18.58 -19.35
N ASP A 196 20.94 18.56 -18.03
CA ASP A 196 22.00 18.35 -17.05
C ASP A 196 22.24 16.85 -16.81
N GLN A 197 23.17 16.26 -17.55
CA GLN A 197 23.47 14.83 -17.49
C GLN A 197 24.07 14.41 -16.14
N ASP A 198 24.87 15.28 -15.50
CA ASP A 198 25.52 14.96 -14.23
C ASP A 198 24.52 14.94 -13.06
N ALA A 199 23.61 15.93 -13.00
CA ALA A 199 22.53 15.93 -12.03
C ALA A 199 21.59 14.73 -12.22
N LEU A 200 21.28 14.37 -13.48
CA LEU A 200 20.47 13.21 -13.78
C LEU A 200 21.15 11.91 -13.33
N LYS A 201 22.42 11.72 -13.68
CA LYS A 201 23.22 10.55 -13.27
C LYS A 201 23.29 10.42 -11.75
N LYS A 202 23.54 11.52 -11.04
CA LYS A 202 23.52 11.53 -9.56
C LYS A 202 22.15 11.15 -9.03
N GLY A 203 21.08 11.69 -9.59
CA GLY A 203 19.72 11.38 -9.17
C GLY A 203 19.35 9.91 -9.38
N LEU A 204 19.69 9.34 -10.54
CA LEU A 204 19.49 7.91 -10.83
C LEU A 204 20.29 7.02 -9.87
N ASN A 205 21.55 7.35 -9.57
CA ASN A 205 22.34 6.57 -8.62
C ASN A 205 21.75 6.59 -7.20
N GLU A 206 21.22 7.73 -6.75
CA GLU A 206 20.52 7.84 -5.47
C GLU A 206 19.28 6.94 -5.46
N ILE A 207 18.47 6.95 -6.52
CA ILE A 207 17.31 6.06 -6.66
C ILE A 207 17.70 4.60 -6.60
N ALA A 208 18.73 4.20 -7.36
CA ALA A 208 19.22 2.82 -7.35
C ALA A 208 19.70 2.41 -5.95
N SER A 209 20.35 3.31 -5.21
CA SER A 209 20.78 3.08 -3.83
C SER A 209 19.61 2.86 -2.89
N SER A 210 18.61 3.74 -2.88
CA SER A 210 17.42 3.61 -2.03
C SER A 210 16.61 2.36 -2.34
N LEU A 211 16.49 1.97 -3.61
CA LEU A 211 15.79 0.73 -3.99
C LEU A 211 16.54 -0.53 -3.52
N LYS A 212 17.88 -0.50 -3.53
CA LYS A 212 18.72 -1.57 -2.95
C LYS A 212 18.52 -1.64 -1.43
N GLU A 213 18.46 -0.49 -0.75
CA GLU A 213 18.19 -0.41 0.69
C GLU A 213 16.79 -0.90 1.05
N ALA A 214 15.77 -0.47 0.30
CA ALA A 214 14.40 -0.96 0.46
C ALA A 214 14.32 -2.48 0.35
N LYS A 215 15.12 -3.10 -0.55
CA LYS A 215 15.22 -4.56 -0.65
C LYS A 215 15.89 -5.18 0.58
N THR A 216 16.92 -4.55 1.14
CA THR A 216 17.59 -5.00 2.37
C THR A 216 16.61 -4.99 3.53
N VAL A 217 15.88 -3.88 3.72
CA VAL A 217 14.84 -3.72 4.74
C VAL A 217 13.72 -4.74 4.57
N PHE A 218 13.30 -5.04 3.33
CA PHE A 218 12.30 -6.08 3.07
C PHE A 218 12.74 -7.47 3.59
N GLY A 219 14.05 -7.70 3.75
CA GLY A 219 14.62 -8.89 4.38
C GLY A 219 14.10 -9.19 5.78
N GLN A 220 13.80 -8.14 6.55
CA GLN A 220 13.33 -8.23 7.94
C GLN A 220 11.99 -8.96 8.08
N ILE A 221 11.23 -9.11 6.99
CA ILE A 221 9.95 -9.84 6.98
C ILE A 221 10.11 -11.27 7.51
N HIS A 222 11.29 -11.88 7.31
CA HIS A 222 11.59 -13.22 7.79
C HIS A 222 11.77 -13.34 9.31
N GLU A 223 12.11 -12.24 9.97
CA GLU A 223 12.32 -12.21 11.42
C GLU A 223 11.01 -12.01 12.17
N TYR A 224 10.10 -11.23 11.59
CA TYR A 224 8.90 -10.76 12.30
C TYR A 224 7.58 -11.35 11.80
N VAL A 225 7.57 -12.05 10.66
CA VAL A 225 6.35 -12.64 10.10
C VAL A 225 6.50 -14.14 10.00
N ASP A 226 5.61 -14.85 10.70
CA ASP A 226 5.46 -16.29 10.58
C ASP A 226 4.57 -16.65 9.37
N PRO A 227 5.03 -17.51 8.45
CA PRO A 227 4.27 -17.88 7.24
C PRO A 227 2.90 -18.48 7.52
N ASN A 228 2.75 -19.29 8.58
CA ASN A 228 1.49 -19.95 8.89
C ASN A 228 0.49 -18.96 9.51
N LEU A 229 0.92 -18.12 10.45
CA LEU A 229 0.07 -17.07 11.02
C LEU A 229 -0.31 -16.04 9.96
N PHE A 230 0.62 -15.69 9.06
CA PHE A 230 0.30 -14.82 7.94
C PHE A 230 -0.80 -15.46 7.08
N PHE A 231 -0.59 -16.68 6.58
CA PHE A 231 -1.51 -17.31 5.64
C PHE A 231 -2.88 -17.66 6.25
N ASN A 232 -2.89 -18.19 7.46
CA ASN A 232 -4.10 -18.74 8.10
C ASN A 232 -4.88 -17.72 8.92
N VAL A 233 -4.26 -16.60 9.29
CA VAL A 233 -4.89 -15.63 10.20
C VAL A 233 -4.90 -14.24 9.57
N LEU A 234 -3.75 -13.60 9.47
CA LEU A 234 -3.68 -12.20 9.04
C LEU A 234 -4.24 -12.03 7.62
N ARG A 235 -3.88 -12.96 6.73
CA ARG A 235 -4.36 -12.99 5.36
C ARG A 235 -5.87 -12.95 5.38
N ILE A 236 -6.62 -13.74 6.15
CA ILE A 236 -8.10 -13.71 6.14
C ILE A 236 -8.68 -12.29 6.28
N TYR A 237 -8.18 -11.49 7.23
CA TYR A 237 -8.62 -10.10 7.44
C TYR A 237 -8.18 -9.12 6.34
N LEU A 238 -7.12 -9.48 5.60
CA LEU A 238 -6.56 -8.68 4.50
C LEU A 238 -7.00 -9.14 3.11
N SER A 239 -7.39 -10.40 2.94
CA SER A 239 -6.95 -11.13 1.76
C SER A 239 -7.93 -11.20 0.63
N GLY A 240 -8.58 -12.35 0.45
CA GLY A 240 -8.28 -13.04 -0.80
C GLY A 240 -8.87 -12.40 -2.06
N LEU A 241 -9.75 -11.42 -1.89
CA LEU A 241 -10.33 -10.52 -2.88
C LEU A 241 -11.46 -9.68 -2.28
N SER A 242 -11.20 -8.81 -1.29
CA SER A 242 -12.27 -8.36 -0.38
C SER A 242 -13.58 -8.02 -1.11
N TRP A 243 -14.58 -8.89 -0.91
CA TRP A 243 -15.83 -8.98 -1.68
C TRP A 243 -15.86 -8.56 -3.18
N LYS A 244 -14.74 -8.61 -3.94
CA LYS A 244 -14.64 -8.42 -5.40
C LYS A 244 -14.07 -9.69 -6.02
N GLY A 245 -14.92 -10.66 -6.35
CA GLY A 245 -14.46 -11.96 -6.88
C GLY A 245 -14.06 -12.96 -5.78
N ASN A 246 -14.44 -12.69 -4.53
CA ASN A 246 -14.42 -13.64 -3.43
C ASN A 246 -15.72 -14.47 -3.44
N PRO A 247 -15.66 -15.82 -3.49
CA PRO A 247 -16.85 -16.67 -3.50
C PRO A 247 -17.77 -16.53 -2.28
N GLN A 248 -17.24 -16.22 -1.10
CA GLN A 248 -18.04 -16.06 0.12
C GLN A 248 -18.92 -14.80 0.07
N LEU A 249 -18.52 -13.81 -0.74
CA LEU A 249 -19.20 -12.53 -0.97
C LEU A 249 -19.29 -12.25 -2.47
N SER A 250 -19.88 -13.17 -3.24
CA SER A 250 -19.93 -13.13 -4.71
C SER A 250 -20.55 -11.84 -5.26
N GLU A 251 -21.55 -11.30 -4.57
CA GLU A 251 -22.25 -10.06 -4.94
C GLU A 251 -21.59 -8.80 -4.40
N GLY A 252 -20.68 -8.91 -3.44
CA GLY A 252 -20.17 -7.76 -2.69
C GLY A 252 -20.61 -7.77 -1.23
N LEU A 253 -20.31 -6.67 -0.54
CA LEU A 253 -20.84 -6.36 0.79
C LEU A 253 -21.95 -5.32 0.67
N LEU A 254 -23.07 -5.53 1.37
CA LEU A 254 -24.12 -4.54 1.48
C LEU A 254 -23.78 -3.55 2.60
N TYR A 255 -23.75 -2.25 2.28
CA TYR A 255 -23.54 -1.17 3.24
C TYR A 255 -24.91 -0.59 3.61
N GLU A 256 -25.45 -1.05 4.73
CA GLU A 256 -26.80 -0.72 5.14
C GLU A 256 -26.98 0.80 5.31
N GLY A 257 -28.05 1.35 4.72
CA GLY A 257 -28.36 2.78 4.79
C GLY A 257 -27.54 3.67 3.84
N VAL A 258 -26.63 3.10 3.04
CA VAL A 258 -25.84 3.83 2.03
C VAL A 258 -26.23 3.42 0.62
N TRP A 259 -26.29 2.11 0.34
CA TRP A 259 -26.65 1.56 -0.97
C TRP A 259 -27.67 0.44 -0.83
N ASP A 260 -28.59 0.35 -1.79
CA ASP A 260 -29.59 -0.73 -1.87
C ASP A 260 -29.01 -2.05 -2.41
N THR A 261 -27.82 -1.99 -3.02
CA THR A 261 -27.15 -3.14 -3.65
C THR A 261 -25.74 -3.34 -3.10
N PRO A 262 -25.29 -4.60 -2.94
CA PRO A 262 -23.92 -4.89 -2.52
C PRO A 262 -22.87 -4.28 -3.45
N LYS A 263 -21.74 -3.84 -2.90
CA LYS A 263 -20.61 -3.24 -3.63
C LYS A 263 -19.38 -4.13 -3.57
N LYS A 264 -18.56 -4.08 -4.61
CA LYS A 264 -17.35 -4.90 -4.80
C LYS A 264 -16.09 -4.03 -4.69
N PHE A 265 -15.21 -4.27 -3.72
CA PHE A 265 -13.99 -3.47 -3.50
C PHE A 265 -12.77 -4.34 -3.18
N ALA A 266 -11.75 -4.37 -4.04
CA ALA A 266 -10.57 -5.20 -3.83
C ALA A 266 -9.90 -5.01 -2.45
N GLY A 267 -9.32 -6.10 -1.94
CA GLY A 267 -8.62 -6.11 -0.67
C GLY A 267 -7.27 -5.39 -0.72
N GLY A 268 -6.67 -5.18 0.46
CA GLY A 268 -5.38 -4.51 0.59
C GLY A 268 -4.27 -5.31 -0.10
N SER A 269 -3.50 -4.67 -0.98
CA SER A 269 -2.38 -5.30 -1.67
C SER A 269 -1.18 -4.35 -1.80
N ALA A 270 0.01 -4.90 -1.99
CA ALA A 270 1.20 -4.10 -2.30
C ALA A 270 1.07 -3.31 -3.61
N GLY A 271 0.12 -3.66 -4.49
CA GLY A 271 -0.18 -2.85 -5.68
C GLY A 271 -0.78 -1.47 -5.37
N GLN A 272 -1.31 -1.29 -4.16
CA GLN A 272 -1.83 -0.01 -3.64
C GLN A 272 -0.73 0.89 -3.04
N SER A 273 0.51 0.40 -2.93
CA SER A 273 1.66 1.24 -2.61
C SER A 273 2.01 2.13 -3.79
N SER A 274 2.16 3.44 -3.53
CA SER A 274 2.53 4.43 -4.54
C SER A 274 4.02 4.32 -4.92
N VAL A 275 4.88 3.81 -4.03
CA VAL A 275 6.33 3.61 -4.27
C VAL A 275 6.58 2.74 -5.50
N PHE A 276 5.94 1.57 -5.57
CA PHE A 276 6.25 0.64 -6.66
C PHE A 276 5.79 1.16 -8.02
N GLN A 277 4.67 1.91 -8.05
CA GLN A 277 4.16 2.50 -9.28
C GLN A 277 4.92 3.78 -9.68
N CYS A 278 5.38 4.59 -8.72
CA CYS A 278 6.06 5.84 -9.04
C CYS A 278 7.40 5.60 -9.77
N PHE A 279 8.15 4.57 -9.36
CA PHE A 279 9.41 4.24 -10.03
C PHE A 279 9.22 3.55 -11.37
N ASP A 280 8.12 2.80 -11.57
CA ASP A 280 7.76 2.33 -12.92
C ASP A 280 7.52 3.51 -13.85
N VAL A 281 6.70 4.48 -13.42
CA VAL A 281 6.38 5.67 -14.21
C VAL A 281 7.65 6.49 -14.49
N LEU A 282 8.45 6.77 -13.46
CA LEU A 282 9.68 7.57 -13.60
C LEU A 282 10.66 6.97 -14.60
N LEU A 283 10.86 5.65 -14.55
CA LEU A 283 11.77 4.93 -15.44
C LEU A 283 11.14 4.63 -16.81
N GLY A 284 9.91 5.07 -17.05
CA GLY A 284 9.19 4.83 -18.29
C GLY A 284 8.87 3.34 -18.53
N ILE A 285 8.75 2.54 -17.47
CA ILE A 285 8.38 1.12 -17.54
C ILE A 285 6.88 1.03 -17.81
N GLN A 286 6.53 0.67 -19.04
CA GLN A 286 5.15 0.53 -19.47
C GLN A 286 4.72 -0.93 -19.45
N HIS A 287 3.69 -1.23 -18.67
CA HIS A 287 3.06 -2.56 -18.64
C HIS A 287 2.05 -2.68 -19.79
N GLU A 288 2.09 -3.80 -20.52
CA GLU A 288 1.23 -4.02 -21.69
C GLU A 288 -0.26 -4.02 -21.30
N ALA A 289 -1.07 -3.26 -22.06
CA ALA A 289 -2.52 -3.18 -21.91
C ALA A 289 -3.21 -4.39 -22.57
N GLY A 290 -4.23 -4.93 -21.91
CA GLY A 290 -5.04 -6.03 -22.39
C GLY A 290 -6.04 -6.46 -21.32
N LYS A 291 -7.09 -7.19 -21.68
CA LYS A 291 -8.11 -7.66 -20.74
C LYS A 291 -7.46 -8.51 -19.64
N GLU A 292 -7.65 -8.13 -18.38
CA GLU A 292 -7.02 -8.76 -17.20
C GLU A 292 -5.49 -8.65 -17.20
N SER A 293 -4.93 -7.62 -17.84
CA SER A 293 -3.48 -7.40 -17.84
C SER A 293 -2.99 -6.78 -16.54
N ALA A 294 -1.68 -6.93 -16.30
CA ALA A 294 -1.01 -6.31 -15.17
C ALA A 294 -1.20 -4.78 -15.13
N ALA A 295 -1.30 -4.14 -16.30
CA ALA A 295 -1.53 -2.70 -16.41
C ALA A 295 -2.91 -2.28 -15.87
N GLU A 296 -3.97 -3.04 -16.21
CA GLU A 296 -5.32 -2.74 -15.75
C GLU A 296 -5.44 -2.87 -14.22
N ILE A 297 -4.81 -3.90 -13.66
CA ILE A 297 -4.78 -4.15 -12.21
C ILE A 297 -4.04 -3.02 -11.49
N LEU A 298 -2.83 -2.64 -11.96
CA LEU A 298 -2.06 -1.56 -11.35
C LEU A 298 -2.82 -0.23 -11.41
N ARG A 299 -3.47 0.07 -12.55
CA ARG A 299 -4.32 1.26 -12.71
C ARG A 299 -5.53 1.23 -11.80
N GLU A 300 -6.20 0.09 -11.65
CA GLU A 300 -7.28 -0.08 -10.67
C GLU A 300 -6.77 0.20 -9.26
N MET A 301 -5.60 -0.33 -8.87
CA MET A 301 -5.07 -0.13 -7.52
C MET A 301 -4.78 1.34 -7.20
N ARG A 302 -4.61 2.23 -8.20
CA ARG A 302 -4.49 3.67 -7.95
C ARG A 302 -5.75 4.27 -7.34
N THR A 303 -6.95 3.73 -7.63
CA THR A 303 -8.21 4.21 -7.03
C THR A 303 -8.31 3.87 -5.53
N TYR A 304 -7.38 3.09 -5.00
CA TYR A 304 -7.25 2.74 -3.58
C TYR A 304 -6.11 3.52 -2.90
N MET A 305 -5.44 4.42 -3.62
CA MET A 305 -4.42 5.33 -3.09
C MET A 305 -5.06 6.67 -2.68
N PRO A 306 -4.50 7.41 -1.73
CA PRO A 306 -4.94 8.77 -1.43
C PRO A 306 -4.93 9.65 -2.70
N PRO A 307 -5.93 10.54 -2.91
CA PRO A 307 -6.02 11.37 -4.12
C PRO A 307 -4.75 12.17 -4.43
N ALA A 308 -4.08 12.69 -3.41
CA ALA A 308 -2.81 13.40 -3.55
C ALA A 308 -1.70 12.52 -4.15
N HIS A 309 -1.64 11.24 -3.77
CA HIS A 309 -0.67 10.30 -4.33
C HIS A 309 -1.04 9.88 -5.76
N GLN A 310 -2.33 9.79 -6.07
CA GLN A 310 -2.81 9.57 -7.44
C GLN A 310 -2.41 10.73 -8.35
N ALA A 311 -2.61 11.97 -7.89
CA ALA A 311 -2.23 13.19 -8.59
C ALA A 311 -0.70 13.23 -8.83
N PHE A 312 0.10 12.83 -7.85
CA PHE A 312 1.55 12.69 -8.03
C PHE A 312 1.91 11.71 -9.14
N LEU A 313 1.33 10.50 -9.14
CA LEU A 313 1.58 9.54 -10.23
C LEU A 313 1.20 10.11 -11.60
N GLY A 314 0.08 10.84 -11.69
CA GLY A 314 -0.34 11.51 -12.91
C GLY A 314 0.60 12.64 -13.36
N SER A 315 1.19 13.38 -12.42
CA SER A 315 2.18 14.42 -12.73
C SER A 315 3.50 13.82 -13.23
N LEU A 316 3.90 12.65 -12.69
CA LEU A 316 5.04 11.90 -13.21
C LEU A 316 4.80 11.42 -14.65
N GLU A 317 3.59 10.92 -14.96
CA GLU A 317 3.22 10.46 -16.30
C GLU A 317 3.21 11.59 -17.34
N SER A 318 2.88 12.81 -16.90
CA SER A 318 2.89 14.02 -17.74
C SER A 318 4.27 14.66 -17.87
N GLY A 319 5.25 14.18 -17.11
CA GLY A 319 6.62 14.66 -17.09
C GLY A 319 7.44 14.25 -18.32
N PRO A 320 8.66 14.80 -18.48
CA PRO A 320 9.55 14.38 -19.57
C PRO A 320 10.04 12.95 -19.37
N SER A 321 10.17 12.20 -20.47
CA SER A 321 10.62 10.80 -20.43
C SER A 321 12.11 10.70 -20.07
N VAL A 322 12.40 10.23 -18.86
CA VAL A 322 13.78 9.96 -18.39
C VAL A 322 14.44 8.92 -19.30
N ARG A 323 13.71 7.86 -19.66
CA ARG A 323 14.23 6.77 -20.48
C ARG A 323 14.63 7.25 -21.88
N GLU A 324 13.77 8.00 -22.56
CA GLU A 324 14.07 8.54 -23.89
C GLU A 324 15.24 9.52 -23.84
N PHE A 325 15.28 10.37 -22.81
CA PHE A 325 16.41 11.28 -22.60
C PHE A 325 17.72 10.50 -22.49
N VAL A 326 17.80 9.49 -21.61
CA VAL A 326 19.01 8.66 -21.43
C VAL A 326 19.42 7.97 -22.75
N GLN A 327 18.47 7.47 -23.53
CA GLN A 327 18.77 6.87 -24.84
C GLN A 327 19.32 7.88 -25.85
N SER A 328 18.86 9.14 -25.81
CA SER A 328 19.28 10.19 -26.74
C SER A 328 20.69 10.74 -26.52
N GLN A 329 21.22 10.67 -25.29
CA GLN A 329 22.48 11.36 -24.95
C GLN A 329 23.75 10.64 -25.39
N GLY A 330 23.69 9.35 -25.73
CA GLY A 330 24.89 8.58 -26.11
C GLY A 330 25.85 8.27 -24.94
N ASP A 331 25.63 8.81 -23.73
CA ASP A 331 26.45 8.60 -22.53
C ASP A 331 26.28 7.18 -21.93
N ALA A 332 27.40 6.45 -21.84
CA ALA A 332 27.45 5.09 -21.29
C ALA A 332 27.25 5.04 -19.77
N ASP A 333 27.79 6.01 -19.03
CA ASP A 333 27.65 6.08 -17.57
C ASP A 333 26.20 6.43 -17.20
N LEU A 334 25.57 7.31 -17.97
CA LEU A 334 24.16 7.65 -17.78
C LEU A 334 23.24 6.46 -18.08
N ARG A 335 23.51 5.71 -19.16
CA ARG A 335 22.81 4.44 -19.45
C ARG A 335 22.96 3.45 -18.31
N LYS A 336 24.18 3.28 -17.80
CA LYS A 336 24.47 2.39 -16.67
C LYS A 336 23.68 2.78 -15.42
N ALA A 337 23.64 4.07 -15.07
CA ALA A 337 22.89 4.56 -13.90
C ALA A 337 21.38 4.27 -14.01
N TYR A 338 20.79 4.48 -15.20
CA TYR A 338 19.40 4.09 -15.47
C TYR A 338 19.19 2.57 -15.32
N ASP A 339 20.09 1.77 -15.91
CA ASP A 339 20.02 0.32 -15.87
C ASP A 339 20.17 -0.26 -14.46
N GLU A 340 20.94 0.41 -13.60
CA GLU A 340 21.04 0.07 -12.18
C GLU A 340 19.71 0.29 -11.44
N CYS A 341 18.94 1.33 -11.77
CA CYS A 341 17.60 1.54 -11.23
C CYS A 341 16.66 0.41 -11.66
N VAL A 342 16.66 0.07 -12.95
CA VAL A 342 15.84 -1.02 -13.49
C VAL A 342 16.23 -2.35 -12.85
N ALA A 343 17.52 -2.64 -12.70
CA ALA A 343 18.00 -3.84 -12.02
C ALA A 343 17.57 -3.90 -10.55
N ALA A 344 17.63 -2.78 -9.82
CA ALA A 344 17.15 -2.71 -8.44
C ALA A 344 15.64 -3.01 -8.34
N MET A 345 14.82 -2.49 -9.27
CA MET A 345 13.40 -2.82 -9.37
C MET A 345 13.16 -4.31 -9.69
N VAL A 346 13.92 -4.90 -10.62
CA VAL A 346 13.86 -6.36 -10.90
C VAL A 346 14.20 -7.18 -9.67
N ASN A 347 15.22 -6.77 -8.91
CA ASN A 347 15.63 -7.46 -7.69
C ASN A 347 14.55 -7.39 -6.60
N LEU A 348 13.94 -6.23 -6.38
CA LEU A 348 12.79 -6.07 -5.48
C LEU A 348 11.62 -6.96 -5.88
N ARG A 349 11.25 -6.98 -7.16
CA ARG A 349 10.16 -7.83 -7.70
C ARG A 349 10.46 -9.31 -7.59
N SER A 350 11.71 -9.70 -7.83
CA SER A 350 12.18 -11.08 -7.67
C SER A 350 12.13 -11.51 -6.20
N TYR A 351 12.52 -10.63 -5.29
CA TYR A 351 12.44 -10.88 -3.86
C TYR A 351 10.98 -11.02 -3.40
N HIS A 352 10.10 -10.12 -3.84
CA HIS A 352 8.66 -10.19 -3.56
C HIS A 352 8.01 -11.49 -4.08
N LEU A 353 8.40 -11.97 -5.26
CA LEU A 353 7.98 -13.30 -5.75
C LEU A 353 8.42 -14.44 -4.80
N GLY A 354 9.62 -14.35 -4.24
CA GLY A 354 10.11 -15.28 -3.22
C GLY A 354 9.28 -15.22 -1.93
N ILE A 355 8.93 -14.02 -1.47
CA ILE A 355 8.03 -13.82 -0.33
C ILE A 355 6.67 -14.47 -0.60
N VAL A 356 6.05 -14.21 -1.75
CA VAL A 356 4.76 -14.82 -2.10
C VAL A 356 4.85 -16.34 -2.17
N SER A 357 5.95 -16.90 -2.68
CA SER A 357 6.17 -18.35 -2.64
C SER A 357 6.14 -18.89 -1.21
N LYS A 358 6.93 -18.28 -0.30
CA LYS A 358 7.09 -18.74 1.09
C LYS A 358 5.86 -18.51 1.97
N TYR A 359 5.21 -17.36 1.83
CA TYR A 359 4.14 -16.92 2.72
C TYR A 359 2.73 -17.24 2.19
N ILE A 360 2.59 -17.61 0.92
CA ILE A 360 1.30 -17.94 0.30
C ILE A 360 1.31 -19.34 -0.31
N MET A 361 2.19 -19.59 -1.28
CA MET A 361 2.13 -20.81 -2.08
C MET A 361 2.50 -22.07 -1.27
N GLU A 362 3.52 -21.97 -0.42
CA GLU A 362 3.98 -23.08 0.43
C GLU A 362 2.92 -23.49 1.48
N PRO A 363 2.36 -22.57 2.30
CA PRO A 363 1.26 -22.89 3.20
C PRO A 363 0.02 -23.46 2.49
N ALA A 364 -0.37 -22.89 1.34
CA ALA A 364 -1.51 -23.39 0.56
C ALA A 364 -1.34 -24.86 0.12
N ARG A 365 -0.12 -25.23 -0.31
CA ARG A 365 0.19 -26.62 -0.69
C ARG A 365 0.16 -27.58 0.49
N GLN A 366 0.59 -27.12 1.67
CA GLN A 366 0.58 -27.95 2.88
C GLN A 366 -0.85 -28.30 3.33
N GLN A 367 -1.81 -27.40 3.11
CA GLN A 367 -3.23 -27.66 3.42
C GLN A 367 -3.90 -28.65 2.47
N GLN A 368 -3.46 -28.75 1.21
CA GLN A 368 -4.09 -29.61 0.19
C GLN A 368 -3.73 -31.11 0.31
N GLY A 369 -2.66 -31.44 1.05
CA GLY A 369 -2.16 -32.81 1.19
C GLY A 369 -1.63 -33.42 -0.13
N PRO A 370 -0.84 -34.51 -0.07
CA PRO A 370 -0.35 -35.18 -1.27
C PRO A 370 -1.47 -36.05 -1.89
N GLY A 371 -2.31 -35.48 -2.76
CA GLY A 371 -3.28 -36.29 -3.52
C GLY A 371 -4.44 -35.56 -4.21
N ASN A 372 -4.87 -34.39 -3.74
CA ASN A 372 -5.98 -33.66 -4.33
C ASN A 372 -5.50 -32.70 -5.43
N LYS A 373 -5.51 -33.18 -6.68
CA LYS A 373 -5.26 -32.37 -7.90
C LYS A 373 -6.56 -31.93 -8.60
N SER A 374 -7.61 -31.64 -7.84
CA SER A 374 -8.88 -31.17 -8.41
C SER A 374 -9.15 -29.75 -7.92
N GLU A 375 -9.10 -28.82 -8.88
CA GLU A 375 -9.37 -27.38 -8.82
C GLU A 375 -8.21 -26.50 -8.31
N GLU A 376 -7.81 -25.50 -9.12
CA GLU A 376 -6.93 -24.43 -8.64
C GLU A 376 -7.64 -23.71 -7.48
N PRO A 377 -7.03 -23.63 -6.29
CA PRO A 377 -7.65 -22.98 -5.15
C PRO A 377 -7.98 -21.53 -5.49
N SER A 378 -9.15 -21.06 -5.08
CA SER A 378 -9.41 -19.62 -4.95
C SER A 378 -8.35 -18.90 -4.09
N GLU A 379 -7.61 -19.68 -3.29
CA GLU A 379 -6.50 -19.30 -2.41
C GLU A 379 -5.19 -18.94 -3.12
N ASN A 380 -5.03 -19.28 -4.41
CA ASN A 380 -3.91 -18.85 -5.26
C ASN A 380 -4.13 -17.45 -5.86
N LYS A 381 -5.30 -16.85 -5.64
CA LYS A 381 -5.54 -15.45 -5.97
C LYS A 381 -4.90 -14.56 -4.91
N GLY A 382 -4.15 -13.56 -5.36
CA GLY A 382 -3.62 -12.52 -4.48
C GLY A 382 -4.75 -11.71 -3.85
N THR A 383 -4.43 -10.90 -2.86
CA THR A 383 -5.43 -10.05 -2.19
C THR A 383 -6.13 -9.06 -3.13
N GLY A 384 -5.50 -8.77 -4.28
CA GLY A 384 -6.05 -7.99 -5.40
C GLY A 384 -6.71 -8.80 -6.55
N GLY A 385 -6.75 -10.14 -6.48
CA GLY A 385 -7.68 -10.95 -7.28
C GLY A 385 -7.26 -11.65 -8.54
N THR A 386 -5.98 -11.59 -8.87
CA THR A 386 -5.40 -12.36 -9.96
C THR A 386 -4.58 -13.52 -9.42
N ASP A 387 -4.25 -14.49 -10.28
CA ASP A 387 -3.11 -15.38 -10.03
C ASP A 387 -1.90 -14.49 -9.72
N ILE A 388 -1.56 -14.43 -8.43
CA ILE A 388 -0.59 -13.48 -7.91
C ILE A 388 0.80 -13.77 -8.47
N MET A 389 1.12 -15.05 -8.69
CA MET A 389 2.39 -15.47 -9.24
C MET A 389 2.50 -15.08 -10.71
N LYS A 390 1.44 -15.30 -11.50
CA LYS A 390 1.40 -14.85 -12.90
C LYS A 390 1.52 -13.33 -12.99
N PHE A 391 0.74 -12.59 -12.20
CA PHE A 391 0.78 -11.13 -12.18
C PHE A 391 2.19 -10.61 -11.84
N LEU A 392 2.77 -11.04 -10.73
CA LEU A 392 4.10 -10.58 -10.30
C LEU A 392 5.21 -10.99 -11.26
N ARG A 393 5.14 -12.19 -11.87
CA ARG A 393 6.07 -12.60 -12.93
C ARG A 393 5.97 -11.69 -14.15
N THR A 394 4.76 -11.36 -14.59
CA THR A 394 4.55 -10.42 -15.70
C THR A 394 5.15 -9.06 -15.38
N VAL A 395 4.83 -8.47 -14.23
CA VAL A 395 5.34 -7.16 -13.80
C VAL A 395 6.88 -7.15 -13.73
N LYS A 396 7.49 -8.21 -13.18
CA LYS A 396 8.96 -8.38 -13.13
C LYS A 396 9.56 -8.50 -14.54
N ASN A 397 9.01 -9.38 -15.37
CA ASN A 397 9.54 -9.65 -16.70
C ASN A 397 9.43 -8.41 -17.60
N THR A 398 8.34 -7.63 -17.48
CA THR A 398 8.22 -6.34 -18.14
C THR A 398 9.35 -5.42 -17.73
N THR A 399 9.59 -5.18 -16.43
CA THR A 399 10.71 -4.34 -15.96
C THR A 399 12.04 -4.75 -16.57
N GLN A 400 12.31 -6.05 -16.61
CA GLN A 400 13.57 -6.57 -17.15
C GLN A 400 13.76 -6.22 -18.63
N LYS A 401 12.68 -6.15 -19.42
CA LYS A 401 12.74 -5.73 -20.84
C LYS A 401 13.09 -4.25 -21.02
N PHE A 402 12.92 -3.42 -19.98
CA PHE A 402 13.19 -1.98 -20.04
C PHE A 402 14.65 -1.60 -19.79
N ARG A 403 15.53 -2.58 -19.51
CA ARG A 403 16.97 -2.37 -19.56
C ARG A 403 17.41 -1.92 -20.95
N LEU A 404 18.30 -0.95 -21.00
CA LEU A 404 18.91 -0.48 -22.24
C LEU A 404 19.96 -1.52 -22.64
N LYS A 405 19.74 -2.22 -23.77
CA LYS A 405 20.75 -3.12 -24.32
C LYS A 405 21.98 -2.29 -24.73
N ASP A 406 23.16 -2.87 -24.56
CA ASP A 406 24.36 -2.35 -25.22
C ASP A 406 24.08 -2.36 -26.73
N GLY A 407 24.19 -1.17 -27.35
CA GLY A 407 23.90 -0.97 -28.77
C GLY A 407 24.86 -1.71 -29.69
#